data_AF-A0A190DB87-F1
#
_entry.id   AF-A0A190DB87-F1
#
_cell.length_a   1.000
_cell.length_b   1.000
_cell.length_c   1.000
_cell.angle_alpha   90.00
_cell.angle_beta   90.00
_cell.angle_gamma   90.00
#
_symmetry.space_group_name_H-M   'P 1'
#
loop_
_entity.id
_entity.type
_entity.pdbx_description
1 polymer ?
#
loop_
_entity_poly.entity_id
_entity_poly.type
_entity_poly.pdbx_seq_one_letter_code
_entity_poly.pdbx_strand_id
1 'polypeptide(L)'
;RACSEGSIQSCSCDYTHQSRASSTVRDWEWGGCSDNIGYGFKFSREFVDTGERGRNLREKMNLHNNEAGRSHVSSEMRQECKCHGMSGSCTVKTCWMRLPNFRVVGDNLKDRFDGASRVAISNADRDRGNKAIISNSASNSVHHHREGPGRKQRYNFQLKPFNPDHKPPGTKDLVYMDVSPGFCDVDPRMGILGTHGRQCNETSIGVDGCDLMCCGRGHMTQEVMVVERCACT
;
A
#
# COMPACT_ATOMS: atom_id res chain seq x y z
N ARG A 1 -5.55 -8.35 -10.58
CA ARG A 1 -6.31 -7.76 -11.69
C ARG A 1 -5.70 -8.17 -13.02
N ALA A 2 -4.55 -7.62 -13.45
CA ALA A 2 -3.94 -8.00 -14.72
C ALA A 2 -3.76 -9.53 -14.94
N CYS A 3 -3.29 -10.27 -13.93
CA CYS A 3 -3.18 -11.73 -13.98
C CYS A 3 -4.52 -12.46 -14.16
N SER A 4 -5.57 -12.00 -13.47
CA SER A 4 -6.91 -12.60 -13.54
C SER A 4 -7.67 -12.20 -14.81
N GLU A 5 -7.28 -11.10 -15.44
CA GLU A 5 -7.74 -10.68 -16.77
C GLU A 5 -7.02 -11.40 -17.91
N GLY A 6 -5.93 -12.15 -17.61
CA GLY A 6 -5.13 -12.83 -18.64
C GLY A 6 -4.25 -11.90 -19.48
N SER A 7 -4.06 -10.64 -19.05
CA SER A 7 -3.25 -9.63 -19.77
C SER A 7 -1.75 -9.83 -19.62
N ILE A 8 -1.30 -10.59 -18.60
CA ILE A 8 0.10 -10.88 -18.33
C ILE A 8 0.31 -12.39 -18.46
N GLN A 9 1.22 -12.82 -19.34
CA GLN A 9 1.49 -14.25 -19.60
C GLN A 9 2.20 -14.96 -18.44
N SER A 10 2.93 -14.24 -17.60
CA SER A 10 3.74 -14.82 -16.53
C SER A 10 2.95 -15.12 -15.24
N CYS A 11 1.64 -14.89 -15.23
CA CYS A 11 0.77 -15.21 -14.11
C CYS A 11 -0.64 -15.58 -14.57
N SER A 12 -1.38 -16.26 -13.70
CA SER A 12 -2.77 -16.66 -13.90
C SER A 12 -3.61 -16.36 -12.66
N CYS A 13 -4.89 -16.74 -12.70
CA CYS A 13 -5.76 -16.81 -11.53
C CYS A 13 -5.14 -17.66 -10.41
N ASP A 14 -5.59 -17.42 -9.18
CA ASP A 14 -5.30 -18.27 -8.03
C ASP A 14 -6.35 -19.38 -7.91
N TYR A 15 -5.90 -20.65 -8.01
CA TYR A 15 -6.75 -21.83 -7.91
C TYR A 15 -6.59 -22.58 -6.57
N THR A 16 -5.77 -22.06 -5.64
CA THR A 16 -5.50 -22.75 -4.36
C THR A 16 -6.74 -22.91 -3.46
N HIS A 17 -7.76 -22.08 -3.68
CA HIS A 17 -9.03 -22.17 -2.96
C HIS A 17 -9.91 -23.33 -3.43
N GLN A 18 -9.79 -23.74 -4.70
CA GLN A 18 -10.60 -24.80 -5.29
C GLN A 18 -10.17 -26.20 -4.80
N SER A 19 -8.89 -26.38 -4.48
CA SER A 19 -8.37 -27.65 -3.95
C SER A 19 -8.67 -27.89 -2.47
N ARG A 20 -9.13 -26.86 -1.74
CA ARG A 20 -9.45 -26.92 -0.30
C ARG A 20 -10.93 -27.13 0.00
N ALA A 21 -11.76 -27.35 -1.01
CA ALA A 21 -13.19 -27.63 -0.85
C ALA A 21 -13.39 -29.01 -0.19
N SER A 22 -13.28 -29.07 1.15
CA SER A 22 -13.75 -30.21 1.93
C SER A 22 -15.27 -30.33 1.82
N SER A 23 -15.77 -31.56 1.73
CA SER A 23 -17.13 -32.05 1.53
C SER A 23 -18.16 -31.65 2.60
N THR A 24 -18.03 -30.45 3.16
CA THR A 24 -19.06 -29.83 3.99
C THR A 24 -20.14 -29.26 3.09
N VAL A 25 -21.41 -29.53 3.41
CA VAL A 25 -22.56 -28.95 2.72
C VAL A 25 -22.52 -27.44 2.93
N ARG A 26 -21.97 -26.72 1.95
CA ARG A 26 -21.96 -25.26 1.90
C ARG A 26 -22.96 -24.83 0.84
N ASP A 27 -23.68 -23.73 1.10
CA ASP A 27 -24.63 -23.12 0.17
C ASP A 27 -23.96 -22.50 -1.08
N TRP A 28 -22.68 -22.80 -1.32
CA TRP A 28 -21.87 -22.29 -2.42
C TRP A 28 -20.59 -23.10 -2.63
N GLU A 29 -20.05 -23.00 -3.85
CA GLU A 29 -18.83 -23.68 -4.28
C GLU A 29 -17.73 -22.69 -4.71
N TRP A 30 -16.47 -23.07 -4.52
CA TRP A 30 -15.34 -22.32 -5.07
C TRP A 30 -15.27 -22.52 -6.59
N GLY A 31 -15.15 -21.43 -7.34
CA GLY A 31 -14.97 -21.51 -8.79
C GLY A 31 -14.41 -20.21 -9.34
N GLY A 32 -14.65 -19.96 -10.63
CA GLY A 32 -14.21 -18.72 -11.29
C GLY A 32 -12.70 -18.48 -11.27
N CYS A 33 -12.31 -17.21 -11.39
CA CYS A 33 -10.91 -16.77 -11.41
C CYS A 33 -10.66 -15.86 -10.20
N SER A 34 -10.00 -16.41 -9.17
CA SER A 34 -9.58 -15.59 -8.03
C SER A 34 -8.38 -14.72 -8.40
N ASP A 35 -8.37 -13.47 -7.93
CA ASP A 35 -7.25 -12.57 -8.12
C ASP A 35 -5.99 -13.11 -7.40
N ASN A 36 -4.89 -13.26 -8.15
CA ASN A 36 -3.65 -13.81 -7.62
C ASN A 36 -2.85 -12.78 -6.81
N ILE A 37 -3.28 -12.57 -5.56
CA ILE A 37 -2.62 -11.64 -4.63
C ILE A 37 -1.20 -12.07 -4.30
N GLY A 38 -0.93 -13.37 -4.20
CA GLY A 38 0.40 -13.89 -3.87
C GLY A 38 1.44 -13.47 -4.91
N TYR A 39 1.09 -13.60 -6.19
CA TYR A 39 1.91 -13.10 -7.29
C TYR A 39 2.09 -11.58 -7.21
N GLY A 40 1.01 -10.82 -7.09
CA GLY A 40 1.06 -9.35 -7.06
C GLY A 40 1.90 -8.80 -5.89
N PHE A 41 1.76 -9.42 -4.72
CA PHE A 41 2.50 -9.10 -3.52
C PHE A 41 4.01 -9.39 -3.68
N LYS A 42 4.35 -10.56 -4.24
CA LYS A 42 5.75 -10.92 -4.53
C LYS A 42 6.36 -9.98 -5.57
N PHE A 43 5.65 -9.72 -6.66
CA PHE A 43 6.10 -8.81 -7.72
C PHE A 43 6.35 -7.40 -7.17
N SER A 44 5.40 -6.86 -6.40
CA SER A 44 5.55 -5.55 -5.76
C SER A 44 6.78 -5.49 -4.87
N ARG A 45 7.03 -6.53 -4.08
CA ARG A 45 8.22 -6.62 -3.22
C ARG A 45 9.52 -6.67 -4.04
N GLU A 46 9.56 -7.48 -5.10
CA GLU A 46 10.75 -7.61 -5.95
C GLU A 46 11.03 -6.33 -6.75
N PHE A 47 9.99 -5.60 -7.14
CA PHE A 47 10.13 -4.37 -7.92
C PHE A 47 10.37 -3.13 -7.04
N VAL A 48 9.44 -2.80 -6.14
CA VAL A 48 9.47 -1.56 -5.34
C VAL A 48 10.64 -1.56 -4.37
N ASP A 49 10.93 -2.70 -3.73
CA ASP A 49 11.98 -2.75 -2.73
C ASP A 49 13.36 -2.93 -3.36
N THR A 50 13.53 -2.92 -4.69
CA THR A 50 14.86 -3.09 -5.32
C THR A 50 15.83 -1.95 -4.98
N GLY A 51 15.33 -0.72 -4.79
CA GLY A 51 16.14 0.45 -4.43
C GLY A 51 16.59 0.49 -2.96
N GLU A 52 15.86 -0.16 -2.07
CA GLU A 52 16.04 -0.07 -0.60
C GLU A 52 17.15 -0.99 -0.07
N ARG A 53 18.34 -0.98 -0.68
CA ARG A 53 19.45 -1.90 -0.35
C ARG A 53 20.31 -1.45 0.82
N GLY A 54 20.15 -0.20 1.27
CA GLY A 54 20.89 0.40 2.37
C GLY A 54 20.53 -0.18 3.73
N ARG A 55 21.32 0.21 4.75
CA ARG A 55 21.08 -0.15 6.16
C ARG A 55 20.65 1.05 7.01
N ASN A 56 20.43 2.22 6.42
CA ASN A 56 20.08 3.42 7.18
C ASN A 56 18.61 3.37 7.60
N LEU A 57 18.22 4.28 8.49
CA LEU A 57 16.84 4.35 9.00
C LEU A 57 15.84 4.57 7.87
N ARG A 58 16.21 5.39 6.89
CA ARG A 58 15.33 5.77 5.79
C ARG A 58 14.94 4.54 4.95
N GLU A 59 15.88 3.66 4.63
CA GLU A 59 15.58 2.45 3.87
C GLU A 59 14.74 1.47 4.70
N LYS A 60 15.00 1.36 6.02
CA LYS A 60 14.14 0.55 6.92
C LYS A 60 12.71 1.09 7.00
N MET A 61 12.56 2.41 7.10
CA MET A 61 11.26 3.08 7.08
C MET A 61 10.53 2.82 5.74
N ASN A 62 11.24 2.97 4.61
CA ASN A 62 10.67 2.71 3.29
C ASN A 62 10.19 1.26 3.15
N LEU A 63 11.02 0.29 3.55
CA LEU A 63 10.65 -1.13 3.54
C LEU A 63 9.41 -1.42 4.40
N HIS A 64 9.31 -0.79 5.57
CA HIS A 64 8.14 -0.91 6.44
C HIS A 64 6.87 -0.36 5.79
N ASN A 65 6.93 0.87 5.28
CA ASN A 65 5.77 1.52 4.63
C ASN A 65 5.34 0.78 3.36
N ASN A 66 6.29 0.27 2.57
CA ASN A 66 5.99 -0.54 1.38
C ASN A 66 5.27 -1.84 1.78
N GLU A 67 5.72 -2.49 2.85
CA GLU A 67 5.09 -3.70 3.37
C GLU A 67 3.70 -3.43 3.96
N ALA A 68 3.51 -2.30 4.64
CA ALA A 68 2.20 -1.84 5.12
C ALA A 68 1.23 -1.65 3.94
N GLY A 69 1.67 -0.98 2.87
CA GLY A 69 0.87 -0.81 1.65
C GLY A 69 0.46 -2.14 1.02
N ARG A 70 1.41 -3.08 0.86
CA ARG A 70 1.12 -4.43 0.37
C ARG A 70 0.16 -5.19 1.28
N SER A 71 0.28 -5.02 2.59
CA SER A 71 -0.58 -5.66 3.59
C SER A 71 -2.01 -5.13 3.55
N HIS A 72 -2.22 -3.84 3.30
CA HIS A 72 -3.55 -3.27 3.08
C HIS A 72 -4.21 -3.86 1.83
N VAL A 73 -3.48 -3.99 0.72
CA VAL A 73 -4.02 -4.63 -0.49
C VAL A 73 -4.40 -6.09 -0.24
N SER A 74 -3.53 -6.86 0.43
CA SER A 74 -3.75 -8.30 0.60
C SER A 74 -4.81 -8.65 1.64
N SER A 75 -4.90 -7.88 2.71
CA SER A 75 -5.87 -8.15 3.78
C SER A 75 -7.29 -7.69 3.46
N GLU A 76 -7.46 -6.81 2.47
CA GLU A 76 -8.77 -6.31 2.03
C GLU A 76 -9.39 -7.17 0.92
N MET A 77 -8.81 -8.32 0.59
CA MET A 77 -9.42 -9.25 -0.36
C MET A 77 -10.79 -9.72 0.12
N ARG A 78 -11.75 -9.81 -0.80
CA ARG A 78 -13.14 -10.16 -0.50
C ARG A 78 -13.57 -11.36 -1.31
N GLN A 79 -14.41 -12.19 -0.71
CA GLN A 79 -15.11 -13.23 -1.45
C GLN A 79 -16.28 -12.59 -2.20
N GLU A 80 -16.24 -12.65 -3.53
CA GLU A 80 -17.35 -12.28 -4.40
C GLU A 80 -18.03 -13.55 -4.91
N CYS A 81 -19.36 -13.51 -5.05
CA CYS A 81 -20.15 -14.63 -5.49
C CYS A 81 -21.07 -14.22 -6.64
N LYS A 82 -21.31 -15.15 -7.57
CA LYS A 82 -22.33 -15.01 -8.61
C LYS A 82 -23.36 -16.11 -8.47
N CYS A 83 -24.62 -15.71 -8.53
CA CYS A 83 -25.77 -16.59 -8.44
C CYS A 83 -26.16 -17.10 -9.83
N HIS A 84 -26.48 -18.40 -9.91
CA HIS A 84 -26.76 -19.11 -11.15
C HIS A 84 -28.05 -19.95 -11.08
N GLY A 85 -28.87 -19.76 -10.04
CA GLY A 85 -30.15 -20.44 -9.91
C GLY A 85 -31.19 -19.96 -10.92
N MET A 86 -32.27 -20.73 -11.07
CA MET A 86 -33.39 -20.41 -11.97
C MET A 86 -33.88 -18.98 -11.70
N SER A 87 -34.10 -18.22 -12.78
CA SER A 87 -34.54 -16.82 -12.75
C SER A 87 -33.64 -15.88 -11.92
N GLY A 88 -32.35 -16.20 -11.78
CA GLY A 88 -31.39 -15.40 -11.02
C GLY A 88 -31.39 -15.67 -9.51
N SER A 89 -32.06 -16.73 -9.05
CA SER A 89 -32.02 -17.12 -7.64
C SER A 89 -30.61 -17.53 -7.19
N CYS A 90 -30.31 -17.34 -5.91
CA CYS A 90 -29.02 -17.68 -5.30
C CYS A 90 -28.97 -19.05 -4.62
N THR A 91 -29.86 -19.98 -5.02
CA THR A 91 -29.88 -21.36 -4.52
C THR A 91 -28.60 -22.11 -4.88
N VAL A 92 -28.01 -21.78 -6.03
CA VAL A 92 -26.67 -22.17 -6.44
C VAL A 92 -25.86 -20.92 -6.70
N LYS A 93 -24.71 -20.80 -6.06
CA LYS A 93 -23.77 -19.69 -6.29
C LYS A 93 -22.34 -20.18 -6.26
N THR A 94 -21.53 -19.56 -7.10
CA THR A 94 -20.10 -19.83 -7.22
C THR A 94 -19.34 -18.60 -6.73
N CYS A 95 -18.31 -18.79 -5.92
CA CYS A 95 -17.54 -17.68 -5.35
C CYS A 95 -16.04 -17.76 -5.68
N TRP A 96 -15.39 -16.59 -5.68
CA TRP A 96 -13.95 -16.43 -5.91
C TRP A 96 -13.43 -15.23 -5.11
N MET A 97 -12.11 -15.16 -4.89
CA MET A 97 -11.49 -14.05 -4.18
C MET A 97 -11.18 -12.90 -5.13
N ARG A 98 -11.55 -11.67 -4.76
CA ARG A 98 -11.35 -10.46 -5.56
C ARG A 98 -10.71 -9.35 -4.74
N LEU A 99 -9.91 -8.54 -5.42
CA LEU A 99 -9.38 -7.30 -4.87
C LEU A 99 -10.50 -6.26 -4.76
N PRO A 100 -10.54 -5.47 -3.68
CA PRO A 100 -11.51 -4.40 -3.52
C PRO A 100 -11.27 -3.31 -4.60
N ASN A 101 -12.21 -2.37 -4.71
CA ASN A 101 -11.92 -1.12 -5.41
C ASN A 101 -10.72 -0.45 -4.73
N PHE A 102 -9.75 0.02 -5.54
CA PHE A 102 -8.52 0.60 -5.02
C PHE A 102 -8.77 1.85 -4.15
N ARG A 103 -9.91 2.53 -4.33
CA ARG A 103 -10.33 3.62 -3.44
C ARG A 103 -10.40 3.19 -1.97
N VAL A 104 -10.91 2.00 -1.68
CA VAL A 104 -10.95 1.45 -0.31
C VAL A 104 -9.55 1.33 0.28
N VAL A 105 -8.58 0.86 -0.51
CA VAL A 105 -7.18 0.75 -0.07
C VAL A 105 -6.59 2.15 0.15
N GLY A 106 -6.91 3.10 -0.73
CA GLY A 106 -6.50 4.50 -0.60
C GLY A 106 -7.03 5.16 0.67
N ASP A 107 -8.32 4.98 0.96
CA ASP A 107 -8.98 5.51 2.16
C ASP A 107 -8.35 4.90 3.43
N ASN A 108 -8.17 3.57 3.46
CA ASN A 108 -7.51 2.88 4.57
C ASN A 108 -6.06 3.37 4.79
N LEU A 109 -5.30 3.61 3.71
CA LEU A 109 -3.94 4.13 3.81
C LEU A 109 -3.92 5.61 4.21
N LYS A 110 -4.93 6.39 3.82
CA LYS A 110 -5.09 7.79 4.24
C LYS A 110 -5.31 7.89 5.75
N ASP A 111 -6.13 7.00 6.32
CA ASP A 111 -6.31 6.93 7.77
C ASP A 111 -4.99 6.60 8.49
N ARG A 112 -4.18 5.70 7.92
CA ARG A 112 -2.83 5.38 8.46
C ARG A 112 -1.83 6.51 8.26
N PHE A 113 -2.00 7.34 7.24
CA PHE A 113 -1.19 8.52 7.02
C PHE A 113 -1.47 9.59 8.09
N ASP A 114 -2.74 9.83 8.42
CA ASP A 114 -3.14 10.79 9.45
C ASP A 114 -2.69 10.35 10.86
N GLY A 115 -2.67 9.03 11.10
CA GLY A 115 -2.18 8.42 12.34
C GLY A 115 -0.74 7.90 12.29
N ALA A 116 0.08 8.35 11.34
CA ALA A 116 1.43 7.81 11.14
C ALA A 116 2.32 8.04 12.38
N SER A 117 3.17 7.07 12.70
CA SER A 117 4.03 7.13 13.89
C SER A 117 5.42 7.65 13.57
N ARG A 118 5.88 8.64 14.32
CA ARG A 118 7.28 9.09 14.25
C ARG A 118 8.20 8.06 14.90
N VAL A 119 9.25 7.63 14.21
CA VAL A 119 10.17 6.58 14.67
C VAL A 119 11.61 7.08 14.81
N ALA A 120 12.38 6.40 15.66
CA ALA A 120 13.81 6.57 15.84
C ALA A 120 14.53 5.22 15.78
N ILE A 121 15.84 5.21 15.45
CA ILE A 121 16.64 3.97 15.49
C ILE A 121 16.86 3.54 16.94
N SER A 122 16.62 2.26 17.22
CA SER A 122 17.13 1.61 18.43
C SER A 122 18.64 1.35 18.30
N ASN A 123 19.46 1.88 19.21
CA ASN A 123 20.92 1.66 19.23
C ASN A 123 21.34 0.18 19.20
N ALA A 124 20.46 -0.75 19.57
CA ALA A 124 20.72 -2.20 19.57
C ALA A 124 21.01 -2.81 18.18
N ASP A 125 20.67 -2.14 17.08
CA ASP A 125 20.95 -2.64 15.72
C ASP A 125 22.34 -2.22 15.20
N ARG A 126 23.04 -1.30 15.89
CA ARG A 126 24.45 -0.97 15.60
C ARG A 126 25.39 -2.13 15.97
N ASP A 127 25.09 -2.88 17.03
CA ASP A 127 25.98 -3.94 17.53
C ASP A 127 25.91 -5.26 16.74
N ARG A 128 24.86 -5.48 15.94
CA ARG A 128 24.82 -6.64 15.03
C ARG A 128 25.65 -6.45 13.75
N GLY A 129 26.04 -5.21 13.45
CA GLY A 129 26.86 -4.87 12.28
C GLY A 129 28.33 -5.33 12.39
N ASN A 130 28.87 -5.43 13.60
CA ASN A 130 30.28 -5.79 13.83
C ASN A 130 30.56 -7.30 13.88
N LYS A 131 29.53 -8.16 13.95
CA LYS A 131 29.71 -9.63 13.91
C LYS A 131 29.60 -10.25 12.51
N ALA A 132 29.29 -9.46 11.48
CA ALA A 132 29.12 -9.93 10.10
C ALA A 132 30.27 -9.53 9.14
N ILE A 133 31.41 -9.07 9.67
CA ILE A 133 32.64 -8.78 8.90
C ILE A 133 33.68 -9.89 9.14
N ILE A 134 33.27 -11.16 9.14
CA ILE A 134 34.21 -12.28 8.95
C ILE A 134 33.47 -13.39 8.20
N SER A 135 33.29 -13.25 6.87
CA SER A 135 33.36 -14.36 5.91
C SER A 135 33.09 -13.92 4.46
N ASN A 136 34.19 -13.94 3.70
CA ASN A 136 34.32 -14.38 2.31
C ASN A 136 33.90 -13.43 1.17
N SER A 137 34.93 -12.76 0.65
CA SER A 137 35.49 -12.98 -0.69
C SER A 137 34.55 -13.51 -1.78
N ALA A 138 34.36 -12.64 -2.76
CA ALA A 138 34.07 -12.86 -4.18
C ALA A 138 33.72 -14.28 -4.64
N SER A 139 32.54 -14.42 -5.26
CA SER A 139 32.32 -15.36 -6.35
C SER A 139 31.29 -14.76 -7.31
N ASN A 140 31.78 -14.32 -8.47
CA ASN A 140 30.97 -13.95 -9.63
C ASN A 140 30.43 -15.23 -10.24
N SER A 141 29.14 -15.49 -10.12
CA SER A 141 28.44 -16.43 -11.00
C SER A 141 26.99 -15.99 -11.15
N VAL A 142 26.70 -15.46 -12.33
CA VAL A 142 25.35 -15.21 -12.86
C VAL A 142 24.84 -16.57 -13.33
N HIS A 143 23.87 -17.14 -12.61
CA HIS A 143 23.07 -18.35 -12.91
C HIS A 143 22.97 -19.23 -11.66
N HIS A 144 22.09 -18.86 -10.72
CA HIS A 144 21.35 -19.78 -9.86
C HIS A 144 20.29 -18.96 -9.12
N HIS A 145 19.02 -19.43 -9.13
CA HIS A 145 17.96 -18.92 -8.27
C HIS A 145 18.34 -19.20 -6.80
N ARG A 146 19.09 -18.27 -6.20
CA ARG A 146 19.41 -18.28 -4.77
C ARG A 146 18.15 -17.88 -4.00
N GLU A 147 17.39 -18.87 -3.53
CA GLU A 147 16.62 -18.71 -2.29
C GLU A 147 17.61 -18.61 -1.11
N GLY A 148 18.29 -17.46 -1.03
CA GLY A 148 19.30 -17.19 -0.02
C GLY A 148 18.65 -16.87 1.34
N PRO A 149 19.29 -17.25 2.47
CA PRO A 149 18.86 -16.90 3.83
C PRO A 149 18.76 -15.39 4.12
N GLY A 150 19.32 -14.54 3.25
CA GLY A 150 19.34 -13.08 3.40
C GLY A 150 18.00 -12.38 3.17
N ARG A 151 17.00 -13.01 2.53
CA ARG A 151 15.70 -12.38 2.25
C ARG A 151 14.83 -12.21 3.51
N LYS A 152 14.91 -13.14 4.47
CA LYS A 152 14.18 -13.05 5.76
C LYS A 152 14.77 -12.01 6.71
N GLN A 153 16.09 -11.82 6.68
CA GLN A 153 16.78 -10.81 7.49
C GLN A 153 16.40 -9.38 7.08
N ARG A 154 16.05 -9.15 5.80
CA ARG A 154 15.78 -7.80 5.26
C ARG A 154 14.58 -7.10 5.91
N TYR A 155 13.54 -7.85 6.28
CA TYR A 155 12.32 -7.31 6.90
C TYR A 155 12.29 -7.56 8.42
N ASN A 156 13.34 -8.17 8.97
CA ASN A 156 13.43 -8.50 10.39
C ASN A 156 14.11 -7.35 11.17
N PHE A 157 13.44 -6.22 11.22
CA PHE A 157 13.86 -5.06 12.02
C PHE A 157 12.64 -4.50 12.75
N GLN A 158 12.88 -3.94 13.94
CA GLN A 158 11.84 -3.29 14.72
C GLN A 158 12.15 -1.80 14.81
N LEU A 159 11.20 -0.99 14.33
CA LEU A 159 11.21 0.45 14.52
C LEU A 159 10.63 0.76 15.89
N LYS A 160 11.26 1.69 16.62
CA LYS A 160 10.77 2.19 17.90
C LYS A 160 10.15 3.56 17.71
N PRO A 161 9.06 3.88 18.43
CA PRO A 161 8.49 5.21 18.39
C PRO A 161 9.51 6.22 18.93
N PHE A 162 9.47 7.45 18.41
CA PHE A 162 10.32 8.54 18.89
C PHE A 162 9.99 8.90 20.35
N ASN A 163 8.69 8.86 20.70
CA ASN A 163 8.23 8.98 22.08
C ASN A 163 8.04 7.57 22.70
N PRO A 164 8.76 7.21 23.78
CA PRO A 164 8.62 5.91 24.44
C PRO A 164 7.21 5.59 24.97
N ASP A 165 6.42 6.60 25.30
CA ASP A 165 5.05 6.44 25.82
C ASP A 165 4.04 6.08 24.72
N HIS A 166 4.42 6.23 23.45
CA HIS A 166 3.56 5.84 22.34
C HIS A 166 3.64 4.34 22.07
N LYS A 167 2.52 3.78 21.62
CA LYS A 167 2.48 2.38 21.19
C LYS A 167 3.43 2.17 20.00
N PRO A 168 4.22 1.07 19.97
CA PRO A 168 5.02 0.73 18.80
C PRO A 168 4.14 0.52 17.55
N PRO A 169 4.63 0.92 16.37
CA PRO A 169 3.87 0.76 15.13
C PRO A 169 3.66 -0.71 14.77
N GLY A 170 2.46 -1.05 14.34
CA GLY A 170 2.12 -2.35 13.78
C GLY A 170 2.62 -2.53 12.36
N THR A 171 2.41 -3.72 11.78
CA THR A 171 2.86 -4.04 10.40
C THR A 171 2.06 -3.36 9.29
N LYS A 172 0.88 -2.81 9.61
CA LYS A 172 0.00 -2.07 8.69
C LYS A 172 -0.02 -0.57 8.95
N ASP A 173 0.74 -0.10 9.94
CA ASP A 173 0.82 1.31 10.26
C ASP A 173 1.89 1.97 9.39
N LEU A 174 1.75 3.26 9.13
CA LEU A 174 2.77 4.04 8.42
C LEU A 174 3.68 4.72 9.44
N VAL A 175 4.95 4.84 9.08
CA VAL A 175 5.98 5.45 9.93
C VAL A 175 6.76 6.52 9.19
N TYR A 176 7.23 7.52 9.93
CA TYR A 176 8.06 8.61 9.41
C TYR A 176 9.18 8.97 10.40
N MET A 177 10.24 9.60 9.93
CA MET A 177 11.37 10.02 10.78
C MET A 177 11.47 11.54 10.95
N ASP A 178 11.31 12.26 9.84
CA ASP A 178 11.47 13.72 9.76
C ASP A 178 10.11 14.40 9.66
N VAL A 179 9.97 15.54 10.31
CA VAL A 179 8.74 16.35 10.25
C VAL A 179 8.57 16.89 8.83
N SER A 180 7.33 16.94 8.36
CA SER A 180 7.02 17.48 7.03
C SER A 180 7.35 18.98 6.97
N PRO A 181 7.92 19.48 5.86
CA PRO A 181 8.15 20.90 5.68
C PRO A 181 6.81 21.66 5.51
N GLY A 182 6.87 22.99 5.54
CA GLY A 182 5.74 23.82 5.11
C GLY A 182 5.56 23.75 3.59
N PHE A 183 4.33 23.51 3.13
CA PHE A 183 3.99 23.40 1.70
C PHE A 183 3.36 24.67 1.10
N CYS A 184 3.23 25.72 1.89
CA CYS A 184 2.55 26.97 1.52
C CYS A 184 3.28 27.75 0.42
N ASP A 185 4.60 27.85 0.55
CA ASP A 185 5.46 28.66 -0.30
C ASP A 185 6.33 27.77 -1.19
N VAL A 186 6.77 28.32 -2.31
CA VAL A 186 7.59 27.60 -3.28
C VAL A 186 8.99 27.36 -2.69
N ASP A 187 9.44 26.11 -2.65
CA ASP A 187 10.85 25.76 -2.41
C ASP A 187 11.32 24.76 -3.49
N PRO A 188 12.01 25.23 -4.54
CA PRO A 188 12.50 24.38 -5.61
C PRO A 188 13.50 23.31 -5.16
N ARG A 189 14.23 23.53 -4.06
CA ARG A 189 15.24 22.58 -3.55
C ARG A 189 14.58 21.34 -2.94
N MET A 190 13.39 21.52 -2.37
CA MET A 190 12.57 20.44 -1.83
C MET A 190 11.49 19.95 -2.80
N GLY A 191 11.40 20.54 -4.00
CA GLY A 191 10.36 20.22 -4.98
C GLY A 191 8.96 20.70 -4.57
N ILE A 192 8.87 21.70 -3.70
CA ILE A 192 7.59 22.25 -3.21
C ILE A 192 7.16 23.37 -4.17
N LEU A 193 5.98 23.22 -4.78
CA LEU A 193 5.42 24.17 -5.73
C LEU A 193 4.60 25.31 -5.08
N GLY A 194 4.41 25.27 -3.76
CA GLY A 194 3.52 26.17 -3.04
C GLY A 194 2.03 25.87 -3.29
N THR A 195 1.15 26.65 -2.65
CA THR A 195 -0.31 26.51 -2.80
C THR A 195 -0.98 27.61 -3.61
N HIS A 196 -0.20 28.53 -4.19
CA HIS A 196 -0.75 29.62 -4.99
C HIS A 196 -1.47 29.11 -6.25
N GLY A 197 -2.63 29.68 -6.58
CA GLY A 197 -3.43 29.29 -7.75
C GLY A 197 -4.17 27.95 -7.62
N ARG A 198 -4.15 27.30 -6.45
CA ARG A 198 -4.94 26.08 -6.21
C ARG A 198 -6.39 26.46 -5.86
N GLN A 199 -7.33 25.69 -6.37
CA GLN A 199 -8.73 25.78 -5.97
C GLN A 199 -8.89 25.40 -4.49
N CYS A 200 -9.72 26.14 -3.78
CA CYS A 200 -10.09 25.89 -2.39
C CYS A 200 -11.61 25.90 -2.23
N ASN A 201 -12.09 25.36 -1.11
CA ASN A 201 -13.48 25.34 -0.74
C ASN A 201 -13.74 26.34 0.39
N GLU A 202 -14.50 27.41 0.13
CA GLU A 202 -14.77 28.46 1.11
C GLU A 202 -15.58 27.94 2.31
N THR A 203 -16.43 26.93 2.10
CA THR A 203 -17.29 26.37 3.16
C THR A 203 -16.59 25.36 4.07
N SER A 204 -15.40 24.88 3.69
CA SER A 204 -14.69 23.84 4.45
C SER A 204 -13.79 24.46 5.51
N ILE A 205 -13.82 23.90 6.71
CA ILE A 205 -12.86 24.16 7.79
C ILE A 205 -11.61 23.27 7.71
N GLY A 206 -11.62 22.30 6.79
CA GLY A 206 -10.56 21.30 6.64
C GLY A 206 -9.38 21.80 5.80
N VAL A 207 -8.47 20.88 5.48
CA VAL A 207 -7.29 21.19 4.67
C VAL A 207 -7.60 21.61 3.24
N ASP A 208 -8.82 21.41 2.75
CA ASP A 208 -9.35 21.92 1.47
C ASP A 208 -9.99 23.31 1.60
N GLY A 209 -10.18 23.78 2.83
CA GLY A 209 -10.68 25.10 3.18
C GLY A 209 -9.78 26.22 2.71
N CYS A 210 -10.35 27.35 2.26
CA CYS A 210 -9.55 28.47 1.75
C CYS A 210 -8.57 29.04 2.79
N ASP A 211 -8.93 29.05 4.08
CA ASP A 211 -8.03 29.53 5.14
C ASP A 211 -6.75 28.69 5.25
N LEU A 212 -6.88 27.36 5.17
CA LEU A 212 -5.76 26.42 5.29
C LEU A 212 -5.03 26.21 3.95
N MET A 213 -5.75 26.03 2.84
CA MET A 213 -5.18 25.87 1.50
C MET A 213 -4.38 27.10 1.07
N CYS A 214 -4.90 28.29 1.30
CA CYS A 214 -4.26 29.55 0.91
C CYS A 214 -3.32 30.09 1.98
N CYS A 215 -3.16 29.38 3.10
CA CYS A 215 -2.28 29.72 4.22
C CYS A 215 -2.50 31.15 4.74
N GLY A 216 -3.77 31.55 4.87
CA GLY A 216 -4.18 32.88 5.35
C GLY A 216 -3.91 34.05 4.39
N ARG A 217 -3.43 33.81 3.16
CA ARG A 217 -3.14 34.88 2.17
C ARG A 217 -4.39 35.44 1.47
N GLY A 218 -5.59 34.96 1.84
CA GLY A 218 -6.84 35.24 1.14
C GLY A 218 -7.04 34.37 -0.11
N HIS A 219 -8.20 34.52 -0.74
CA HIS A 219 -8.57 33.81 -1.96
C HIS A 219 -9.36 34.74 -2.90
N MET A 220 -9.40 34.38 -4.18
CA MET A 220 -10.20 35.07 -5.20
C MET A 220 -11.32 34.14 -5.65
N THR A 221 -12.55 34.64 -5.66
CA THR A 221 -13.72 33.90 -6.15
C THR A 221 -13.93 34.20 -7.63
N GLN A 222 -14.11 33.15 -8.42
CA GLN A 222 -14.39 33.25 -9.85
C GLN A 222 -15.66 32.45 -10.18
N GLU A 223 -16.63 33.11 -10.80
CA GLU A 223 -17.81 32.44 -11.36
C GLU A 223 -17.48 31.93 -12.76
N VAL A 224 -17.75 30.64 -12.99
CA VAL A 224 -17.51 29.97 -14.28
C VAL A 224 -18.77 29.29 -14.77
N MET A 225 -19.09 29.48 -16.06
CA MET A 225 -20.20 28.77 -16.71
C MET A 225 -19.74 27.36 -17.08
N VAL A 226 -20.34 26.35 -16.45
CA VAL A 226 -20.06 24.93 -16.74
C VAL A 226 -21.18 24.36 -17.62
N VAL A 227 -20.81 23.81 -18.77
CA VAL A 227 -21.76 23.10 -19.65
C VAL A 227 -21.73 21.63 -19.30
N GLU A 228 -22.84 21.11 -18.80
CA GLU A 228 -23.01 19.69 -18.50
C GLU A 228 -24.21 19.10 -19.26
N ARG A 229 -24.21 17.77 -19.42
CA ARG A 229 -25.37 17.08 -20.01
C ARG A 229 -26.50 17.08 -19.00
N CYS A 230 -27.61 17.71 -19.35
CA CYS A 230 -28.83 17.70 -18.58
C CYS A 230 -29.98 17.06 -19.38
N ALA A 231 -31.06 16.67 -18.71
CA ALA A 231 -32.25 16.06 -19.31
C ALA A 231 -31.98 14.80 -20.18
N CYS A 232 -31.12 13.90 -19.72
CA CYS A 232 -30.91 12.60 -20.35
C CYS A 232 -32.21 11.76 -20.29
N THR A 233 -32.81 11.46 -21.44
CA THR A 233 -33.94 10.52 -21.60
C THR A 233 -33.46 9.11 -21.93
#